data_AF-A0A9D1UAK5-F1
#
_entry.id   AF-A0A9D1UAK5-F1
#
_cell.length_a   1.000
_cell.length_b   1.000
_cell.length_c   1.000
_cell.angle_alpha   90.00
_cell.angle_beta   90.00
_cell.angle_gamma   90.00
#
_symmetry.space_group_name_H-M   'P 1'
#
loop_
_entity.id
_entity.type
_entity.pdbx_description
1 polymer ?
#
loop_
_entity_poly.entity_id
_entity_poly.type
_entity_poly.pdbx_seq_one_letter_code
_entity_poly.pdbx_strand_id
1 'polypeptide(L)' 'MTYIEGVLIALDQFINALFGGWPDETLSSRCWRWSRDGVRDWPRRIIDGLPFWKAGHCLRAYEGECRRLQCPPEVRKPSA' A
#
# COMPACT_ATOMS: atom_id res chain seq x y z
N MET A 1 14.05 2.16 1.54
CA MET A 1 13.24 3.38 1.58
C MET A 1 14.18 4.56 1.54
N THR A 2 14.22 5.25 0.40
CA THR A 2 14.87 6.55 0.24
C THR A 2 13.94 7.66 0.76
N TYR A 3 14.46 8.87 0.93
CA TYR A 3 13.65 10.01 1.37
C TYR A 3 12.49 10.30 0.40
N ILE A 4 12.77 10.31 -0.90
CA ILE A 4 11.77 10.56 -1.94
C ILE A 4 10.68 9.47 -1.93
N GLU A 5 11.07 8.20 -1.78
CA GLU A 5 10.11 7.10 -1.63
C GLU A 5 9.19 7.33 -0.43
N GLY A 6 9.74 7.76 0.72
CA GLY A 6 8.96 8.07 1.91
C GLY A 6 7.97 9.22 1.71
N VAL A 7 8.37 10.28 1.02
CA VAL A 7 7.47 11.40 0.69
C VAL A 7 6.32 10.96 -0.22
N LEU A 8 6.60 10.12 -1.22
CA LEU A 8 5.57 9.59 -2.11
C LEU A 8 4.59 8.67 -1.37
N ILE A 9 5.09 7.84 -0.45
CA ILE A 9 4.25 7.00 0.41
C ILE A 9 3.36 7.86 1.31
N ALA A 10 3.92 8.88 1.96
CA ALA A 10 3.16 9.78 2.82
C ALA A 10 2.06 10.52 2.05
N LEU A 11 2.34 10.96 0.81
CA LEU A 11 1.33 11.55 -0.07
C LEU A 11 0.22 10.54 -0.43
N ASP A 12 0.59 9.31 -0.77
CA ASP A 12 -0.36 8.25 -1.11
C ASP A 12 -1.29 7.92 0.08
N GLN A 13 -0.74 7.81 1.28
CA GLN A 13 -1.48 7.61 2.52
C GLN A 13 -2.39 8.78 2.88
N PHE A 14 -1.91 10.01 2.68
CA PHE A 14 -2.71 11.21 2.86
C PHE A 14 -3.93 11.18 1.93
N ILE A 15 -3.73 10.89 0.65
CA ILE A 15 -4.82 10.74 -0.32
C ILE A 15 -5.74 9.58 0.08
N ASN A 16 -5.21 8.43 0.50
CA ASN A 16 -6.02 7.30 0.98
C ASN A 16 -6.92 7.70 2.15
N ALA A 17 -6.37 8.42 3.14
CA ALA A 17 -7.08 8.90 4.31
C ALA A 17 -8.20 9.88 3.93
N LEU A 18 -7.96 10.79 2.98
CA LEU A 18 -9.01 11.67 2.43
C LEU A 18 -10.19 10.88 1.83
N PHE A 19 -9.93 9.71 1.25
CA PHE A 19 -10.95 8.80 0.72
C PHE A 19 -11.44 7.76 1.75
N GLY A 20 -11.30 8.03 3.05
CA GLY A 20 -11.78 7.17 4.13
C GLY A 20 -11.02 5.85 4.29
N GLY A 21 -9.77 5.81 3.85
CA GLY A 21 -8.84 4.73 4.14
C GLY A 21 -8.15 4.90 5.49
N TRP A 22 -7.34 3.93 5.88
CA TRP A 22 -6.57 4.02 7.11
C TRP A 22 -5.36 4.95 6.91
N PRO A 23 -5.00 5.78 7.92
CA PRO A 23 -3.96 6.80 7.77
C PRO A 23 -2.56 6.22 7.55
N ASP A 24 -2.33 4.97 7.95
CA ASP A 24 -1.09 4.23 7.76
C ASP A 24 -1.17 3.22 6.61
N GLU A 25 -2.19 3.30 5.76
CA GLU A 25 -2.41 2.39 4.63
C GLU A 25 -2.29 3.14 3.30
N THR A 26 -1.48 2.62 2.38
CA THR A 26 -1.43 3.08 0.99
C THR A 26 -2.67 2.67 0.19
N LEU A 27 -3.03 3.46 -0.83
CA LEU A 27 -4.14 3.17 -1.75
C LEU A 27 -3.99 1.80 -2.42
N SER A 28 -2.78 1.46 -2.85
CA SER A 28 -2.49 0.18 -3.50
C SER A 28 -2.68 -1.01 -2.54
N SER A 29 -2.25 -0.87 -1.28
CA SER A 29 -2.52 -1.85 -0.22
C SER A 29 -4.02 -2.00 0.05
N ARG A 30 -4.75 -0.89 0.16
CA ARG A 30 -6.21 -0.89 0.32
C ARG A 30 -6.92 -1.57 -0.84
N CYS A 31 -6.48 -1.32 -2.07
CA CYS A 31 -7.05 -1.95 -3.27
C CYS A 31 -6.86 -3.47 -3.25
N TRP A 32 -5.69 -3.95 -2.81
CA TRP A 32 -5.47 -5.38 -2.59
C TRP A 32 -6.39 -5.94 -1.50
N ARG A 33 -6.52 -5.25 -0.36
CA ARG A 33 -7.40 -5.67 0.74
C ARG A 33 -8.85 -5.77 0.30
N TRP A 34 -9.35 -4.80 -0.48
CA TRP A 34 -10.69 -4.85 -1.07
C TRP A 34 -10.89 -6.01 -2.04
N SER A 35 -9.88 -6.33 -2.85
CA SER A 35 -9.88 -7.48 -3.75
C SER A 35 -9.94 -8.80 -2.94
N ARG A 36 -9.10 -8.92 -1.90
CA ARG A 36 -9.05 -10.09 -1.00
C ARG A 36 -10.36 -10.29 -0.22
N ASP A 37 -10.92 -9.21 0.31
CA ASP A 37 -12.12 -9.24 1.16
C ASP A 37 -13.42 -9.27 0.34
N GLY A 38 -13.33 -9.34 -1.01
CA GLY A 38 -14.48 -9.42 -1.90
C GLY A 38 -15.31 -8.15 -2.03
N VAL A 39 -14.81 -7.00 -1.57
CA VAL A 39 -15.53 -5.72 -1.63
C VAL A 39 -15.54 -5.15 -3.05
N ARG A 40 -14.38 -5.10 -3.70
CA ARG A 40 -14.21 -4.65 -5.08
C ARG A 40 -12.85 -5.03 -5.64
N ASP A 41 -12.82 -5.62 -6.83
CA ASP A 41 -11.59 -6.07 -7.48
C ASP A 41 -11.08 -5.12 -8.59
N TRP A 42 -11.99 -4.33 -9.17
CA TRP A 42 -11.67 -3.45 -10.30
C TRP A 42 -10.56 -2.41 -10.00
N PRO A 43 -10.47 -1.77 -8.81
CA PRO A 43 -9.45 -0.75 -8.57
C PRO A 43 -8.04 -1.37 -8.56
N ARG A 44 -7.92 -2.57 -7.99
CA ARG A 44 -6.67 -3.33 -7.97
C ARG A 44 -6.22 -3.65 -9.40
N ARG A 45 -7.13 -4.12 -10.26
CA ARG A 45 -6.80 -4.45 -11.66
C ARG A 45 -6.33 -3.23 -12.46
N ILE A 46 -6.95 -2.07 -12.24
CA ILE A 46 -6.52 -0.82 -12.87
C ILE A 46 -5.11 -0.47 -12.41
N ILE A 47 -4.87 -0.43 -11.09
CA ILE A 47 -3.57 -0.05 -10.55
C ILE A 47 -2.49 -1.06 -10.95
N ASP A 48 -2.70 -2.37 -10.77
CA ASP A 48 -1.74 -3.40 -11.16
C ASP A 48 -1.47 -3.44 -12.68
N GLY A 49 -2.42 -2.95 -13.50
CA GLY A 49 -2.31 -2.91 -14.96
C GLY A 49 -1.57 -1.68 -15.52
N LEU A 50 -1.18 -0.72 -14.67
CA LEU A 50 -0.44 0.45 -15.13
C LEU A 50 0.98 0.07 -15.57
N PRO A 51 1.45 0.57 -16.75
CA PRO A 51 2.66 0.07 -17.41
C PRO A 51 3.97 0.40 -16.66
N PHE A 52 3.91 1.28 -15.66
CA PHE A 52 5.06 1.66 -14.84
C PHE A 52 5.28 0.74 -13.64
N TRP A 53 4.30 -0.11 -13.31
CA TRP A 53 4.39 -1.01 -12.16
C TRP A 53 4.80 -2.43 -12.56
N LYS A 54 5.60 -3.09 -11.70
CA LYS A 54 5.82 -4.54 -11.85
C LYS A 54 4.57 -5.31 -11.41
N ALA A 55 4.35 -6.48 -12.01
CA ALA A 55 3.26 -7.38 -11.68
C ALA A 55 3.09 -7.59 -10.16
N GLY A 56 1.83 -7.58 -9.70
CA GLY A 56 1.49 -7.71 -8.28
C GLY A 56 1.96 -6.52 -7.44
N HIS A 57 1.81 -5.30 -7.95
CA HIS A 57 2.18 -4.08 -7.22
C HIS A 57 1.34 -3.91 -5.95
N CYS A 58 0.02 -4.07 -6.05
CA CYS A 58 -0.90 -3.93 -4.92
C CYS A 58 -0.64 -5.00 -3.84
N LEU A 59 -0.33 -6.24 -4.24
CA LEU A 59 0.04 -7.31 -3.30
C LEU A 59 1.32 -6.96 -2.54
N ARG A 60 2.36 -6.52 -3.25
CA ARG A 60 3.64 -6.14 -2.62
C ARG A 60 3.48 -4.94 -1.69
N ALA A 61 2.65 -3.98 -2.04
CA ALA A 61 2.30 -2.88 -1.16
C ALA A 61 1.65 -3.42 0.12
N TYR A 62 0.62 -4.27 0.00
CA TYR A 62 -0.06 -4.89 1.13
C TYR A 62 0.89 -5.71 2.04
N GLU A 63 1.78 -6.53 1.47
CA GLU A 63 2.79 -7.27 2.24
C GLU A 63 3.77 -6.33 2.95
N GLY A 64 4.17 -5.23 2.30
CA GLY A 64 5.02 -4.19 2.89
C GLY A 64 4.37 -3.52 4.09
N GLU A 65 3.06 -3.23 4.00
CA GLU A 65 2.28 -2.69 5.13
C GLU A 65 2.19 -3.69 6.28
N CYS A 66 1.95 -4.98 5.98
CA CYS A 66 1.91 -6.03 7.00
C CYS A 66 3.23 -6.12 7.79
N ARG A 67 4.35 -5.94 7.09
CA ARG A 67 5.70 -5.91 7.66
C ARG A 67 6.12 -4.55 8.22
N ARG A 68 5.28 -3.50 8.09
CA ARG A 68 5.55 -2.12 8.51
C ARG A 68 6.85 -1.56 7.90
N LEU A 69 7.14 -1.85 6.64
CA LEU A 69 8.40 -1.44 6.00
C LEU A 69 8.57 0.08 5.91
N GLN A 70 7.46 0.81 5.86
CA GLN A 70 7.42 2.27 5.88
C GLN A 70 7.73 2.88 7.25
N CYS A 71 7.60 2.11 8.33
CA CYS A 71 7.95 2.58 9.66
C CYS A 71 9.46 2.50 9.92
N PRO A 72 9.98 3.29 10.88
CA PRO A 72 11.36 3.13 11.37
C PRO A 72 11.64 1.68 11.80
N PRO A 73 12.86 1.15 11.55
CA PRO A 73 13.20 -0.24 11.88
C PRO A 73 12.87 -0.66 13.31
N GLU A 74 12.98 0.26 14.26
CA GLU A 74 12.78 0.05 15.71
C GLU A 74 11.34 -0.29 16.08
N VAL A 75 10.37 0.10 15.25
CA VAL A 75 8.93 -0.11 15.49
C VAL A 75 8.30 -1.13 14.55
N ARG A 76 9.11 -1.77 13.70
CA ARG A 76 8.65 -2.86 12.83
C ARG A 76 8.31 -4.07 13.69
N LYS A 77 7.29 -4.82 13.28
CA LYS A 77 7.01 -6.09 13.95
C LYS A 77 8.21 -7.00 13.76
N PRO A 78 8.73 -7.66 14.82
CA PRO A 78 9.74 -8.69 14.64
C PRO A 78 9.17 -9.75 13.69
N SER A 79 9.95 -10.15 12.70
CA SER A 79 9.62 -11.29 11.86
C SER A 79 9.45 -12.50 12.78
N ALA A 80 8.23 -13.01 12.88
CA ALA A 80 7.91 -14.24 13.60
C ALA A 80 8.64 -15.44 12.97
#